data_AF-A0A3R6UQY3-F1
#
_entry.id   AF-A0A3R6UQY3-F1
#
_cell.length_a   1.000
_cell.length_b   1.000
_cell.length_c   1.000
_cell.angle_alpha   90.00
_cell.angle_beta   90.00
_cell.angle_gamma   90.00
#
_symmetry.space_group_name_H-M   'P 1'
#
loop_
_entity.id
_entity.type
_entity.pdbx_description
1 polymer ?
#
loop_
_entity_poly.entity_id
_entity_poly.type
_entity_poly.pdbx_seq_one_letter_code
_entity_poly.pdbx_strand_id
1 'polypeptide(L)'
;MVENQLGKNIRHLREVNGETLEELGSKVFLSKTTISGYEAGRRKPDFDKLVVIAKHFGKTVDELLHTDLTGIQASDINDKSVSDIIEIYRKIFPLFSSEETMRNSRFRSAYRLCEKVLEAFAKGENLRGHIVDDIWDCFLHAVDETEALEAVANLVWSIFLWWSQINDIQKMLALQNKLQSNRIDMKGVIQKYQETQRTAEVSEKKQAFRQDFKEMITEAIKALKSDTEWAELGDYYLALTFLFDMVDTELSSEFNITIGKQMLVAYAELGNTYALQFLATVFEL
;
A
#
# COMPACT_ATOMS: atom_id res chain seq x y z
N MET A 1 22.70 -36.47 11.40
CA MET A 1 21.54 -35.94 12.15
C MET A 1 20.71 -35.13 11.18
N VAL A 2 19.40 -35.38 11.07
CA VAL A 2 18.54 -34.58 10.17
C VAL A 2 18.53 -33.16 10.72
N GLU A 3 19.04 -32.22 9.94
CA GLU A 3 19.15 -30.83 10.33
C GLU A 3 17.74 -30.25 10.55
N ASN A 4 17.49 -29.69 11.76
CA ASN A 4 16.21 -29.07 12.10
C ASN A 4 16.08 -27.68 11.44
N GLN A 5 16.15 -27.64 10.11
CA GLN A 5 16.15 -26.39 9.37
C GLN A 5 14.84 -25.62 9.59
N LEU A 6 13.71 -26.32 9.56
CA LEU A 6 12.39 -25.74 9.85
C LEU A 6 12.35 -25.05 11.23
N GLY A 7 12.79 -25.72 12.29
CA GLY A 7 12.77 -25.13 13.63
C GLY A 7 13.73 -23.95 13.77
N LYS A 8 14.91 -24.01 13.12
CA LYS A 8 15.83 -22.87 13.02
C LYS A 8 15.19 -21.68 12.30
N ASN A 9 14.53 -21.93 11.17
CA ASN A 9 13.83 -20.90 10.39
C ASN A 9 12.69 -20.25 11.18
N ILE A 10 11.83 -21.05 11.84
CA ILE A 10 10.73 -20.53 12.67
C ILE A 10 11.28 -19.66 13.80
N ARG A 11 12.32 -20.15 14.49
CA ARG A 11 12.94 -19.43 15.59
C ARG A 11 13.55 -18.10 15.13
N HIS A 12 14.29 -18.16 14.03
CA HIS A 12 14.94 -16.99 13.46
C HIS A 12 13.92 -15.95 13.00
N LEU A 13 12.90 -16.35 12.24
CA LEU A 13 11.82 -15.46 11.82
C LEU A 13 11.02 -14.90 13.00
N ARG A 14 10.88 -15.63 14.11
CA ARG A 14 10.26 -15.13 15.35
C ARG A 14 11.15 -14.12 16.08
N GLU A 15 12.44 -14.35 16.15
CA GLU A 15 13.40 -13.46 16.82
C GLU A 15 13.61 -12.18 16.00
N VAL A 16 13.75 -12.32 14.68
CA VAL A 16 13.77 -11.21 13.74
C VAL A 16 12.43 -10.47 13.76
N ASN A 17 11.32 -11.22 13.84
CA ASN A 17 9.97 -10.95 14.41
C ASN A 17 9.83 -10.07 15.67
N GLY A 18 10.85 -9.99 16.53
CA GLY A 18 10.69 -9.40 17.87
C GLY A 18 9.54 -10.04 18.66
N GLU A 19 9.13 -11.25 18.28
CA GLU A 19 7.98 -11.94 18.83
C GLU A 19 8.44 -12.88 19.95
N THR A 20 7.73 -12.84 21.06
CA THR A 20 7.81 -13.88 22.08
C THR A 20 7.14 -15.16 21.58
N LEU A 21 7.45 -16.30 22.23
CA LEU A 21 6.81 -17.57 21.91
C LEU A 21 5.29 -17.52 22.11
N GLU A 22 4.82 -16.77 23.11
CA GLU A 22 3.41 -16.50 23.38
C GLU A 22 2.75 -15.68 22.28
N GLU A 23 3.41 -14.63 21.78
CA GLU A 23 2.87 -13.76 20.72
C GLU A 23 2.78 -14.49 19.39
N LEU A 24 3.83 -15.21 18.99
CA LEU A 24 3.78 -16.03 17.78
C LEU A 24 2.65 -17.06 17.92
N GLY A 25 2.62 -17.80 19.02
CA GLY A 25 1.58 -18.79 19.30
C GLY A 25 0.16 -18.20 19.17
N SER A 26 -0.07 -17.03 19.74
CA SER A 26 -1.38 -16.36 19.65
C SER A 26 -1.76 -15.99 18.21
N LYS A 27 -0.81 -15.53 17.39
CA LYS A 27 -1.04 -15.12 15.99
C LYS A 27 -1.30 -16.30 15.06
N VAL A 28 -0.68 -17.45 15.33
CA VAL A 28 -0.86 -18.68 14.54
C VAL A 28 -1.80 -19.69 15.18
N PHE A 29 -2.53 -19.30 16.23
CA PHE A 29 -3.47 -20.15 16.97
C PHE A 29 -2.85 -21.44 17.54
N LEU A 30 -1.61 -21.35 18.02
CA LEU A 30 -0.86 -22.44 18.65
C LEU A 30 -0.43 -22.07 20.08
N SER A 31 -0.24 -23.07 20.94
CA SER A 31 0.29 -22.81 22.27
C SER A 31 1.78 -22.43 22.22
N LYS A 32 2.25 -21.63 23.19
CA LYS A 32 3.68 -21.36 23.44
C LYS A 32 4.52 -22.64 23.42
N THR A 33 4.02 -23.69 24.08
CA THR A 33 4.69 -24.99 24.18
C THR A 33 4.78 -25.72 22.85
N THR A 34 3.83 -25.49 21.94
CA THR A 34 3.83 -26.03 20.58
C THR A 34 4.89 -25.35 19.73
N ILE A 35 4.93 -24.02 19.73
CA ILE A 35 5.95 -23.21 19.04
C ILE A 35 7.36 -23.56 19.52
N SER A 36 7.57 -23.58 20.84
CA SER A 36 8.86 -24.01 21.42
C SER A 36 9.23 -25.45 21.07
N GLY A 37 8.23 -26.31 20.86
CA GLY A 37 8.43 -27.68 20.37
C GLY A 37 8.93 -27.72 18.93
N TYR A 38 8.41 -26.85 18.07
CA TYR A 38 8.81 -26.73 16.67
C TYR A 38 10.20 -26.11 16.52
N GLU A 39 10.48 -25.01 17.21
CA GLU A 39 11.79 -24.34 17.17
C GLU A 39 12.92 -25.27 17.61
N ALA A 40 12.67 -26.07 18.66
CA ALA A 40 13.63 -27.06 19.15
C ALA A 40 13.70 -28.35 18.31
N GLY A 41 12.83 -28.52 17.31
CA GLY A 41 12.77 -29.72 16.46
C GLY A 41 12.23 -30.95 17.18
N ARG A 42 11.66 -30.78 18.38
CA ARG A 42 11.06 -31.85 19.19
C ARG A 42 9.70 -32.29 18.66
N ARG A 43 9.03 -31.41 17.91
CA ARG A 43 7.76 -31.67 17.24
C ARG A 43 7.85 -31.19 15.80
N LYS A 44 7.08 -31.82 14.91
CA LYS A 44 6.88 -31.34 13.54
C LYS A 44 5.45 -30.81 13.40
N PRO A 45 5.25 -29.61 12.84
CA PRO A 45 3.92 -29.16 12.43
C PRO A 45 3.39 -30.08 11.34
N ASP A 46 2.07 -30.27 11.32
CA ASP A 46 1.39 -30.83 10.16
C ASP A 46 1.27 -29.76 9.06
N PHE A 47 0.78 -30.18 7.90
CA PHE A 47 0.70 -29.33 6.72
C PHE A 47 -0.13 -28.07 6.99
N ASP A 48 -1.28 -28.18 7.64
CA ASP A 48 -2.14 -27.03 7.94
C ASP A 48 -1.41 -26.01 8.83
N LYS A 49 -0.69 -26.48 9.87
CA LYS A 49 0.11 -25.59 10.73
C LYS A 49 1.29 -24.97 9.99
N LEU A 50 1.92 -25.71 9.08
CA LEU A 50 2.97 -25.16 8.21
C LEU A 50 2.45 -24.02 7.34
N VAL A 51 1.28 -24.19 6.73
CA VAL A 51 0.64 -23.15 5.92
C VAL A 51 0.34 -21.90 6.75
N VAL A 52 -0.19 -22.06 7.96
CA VAL A 52 -0.48 -20.92 8.85
C VAL A 52 0.80 -20.19 9.26
N ILE A 53 1.86 -20.92 9.63
CA ILE A 53 3.15 -20.33 10.00
C ILE A 53 3.81 -19.63 8.80
N ALA A 54 3.79 -20.26 7.62
CA ALA A 54 4.36 -19.71 6.39
C ALA A 54 3.62 -18.42 6.00
N LYS A 55 2.28 -18.41 6.08
CA LYS A 55 1.44 -17.23 5.83
C LYS A 55 1.76 -16.10 6.81
N HIS A 56 1.91 -16.40 8.11
CA HIS A 56 2.26 -15.40 9.13
C HIS A 56 3.58 -14.68 8.82
N PHE A 57 4.57 -15.41 8.29
CA PHE A 57 5.88 -14.86 7.92
C PHE A 57 5.99 -14.42 6.44
N GLY A 58 4.90 -14.46 5.66
CA GLY A 58 4.91 -14.06 4.24
C GLY A 58 5.73 -14.97 3.30
N LYS A 59 6.07 -16.19 3.76
CA LYS A 59 6.86 -17.20 3.04
C LYS A 59 5.98 -18.31 2.48
N THR A 60 6.51 -19.05 1.52
CA THR A 60 5.94 -20.34 1.09
C THR A 60 6.32 -21.45 2.07
N VAL A 61 5.53 -22.53 2.09
CA VAL A 61 5.86 -23.72 2.88
C VAL A 61 7.20 -24.33 2.43
N ASP A 62 7.49 -24.26 1.12
CA ASP A 62 8.72 -24.76 0.54
C ASP A 62 9.95 -23.99 1.04
N GLU A 63 9.91 -22.65 1.00
CA GLU A 63 10.97 -21.80 1.55
C GLU A 63 11.18 -22.04 3.05
N LEU A 64 10.09 -22.22 3.81
CA LEU A 64 10.16 -22.44 5.25
C LEU A 64 10.84 -23.78 5.60
N LEU A 65 10.74 -24.78 4.72
CA LEU A 65 11.27 -26.13 4.93
C LEU A 65 12.69 -26.31 4.38
N HIS A 66 12.99 -25.74 3.21
CA HIS A 66 14.16 -26.12 2.41
C HIS A 66 15.18 -25.00 2.21
N THR A 67 14.83 -23.75 2.53
CA THR A 67 15.77 -22.61 2.44
C THR A 67 16.38 -22.32 3.79
N ASP A 68 17.68 -22.03 3.85
CA ASP A 68 18.29 -21.52 5.07
C ASP A 68 17.94 -20.04 5.26
N LEU A 69 16.96 -19.77 6.12
CA LEU A 69 16.50 -18.41 6.42
C LEU A 69 17.28 -17.79 7.59
N THR A 70 18.23 -18.52 8.19
CA THR A 70 19.02 -18.04 9.33
C THR A 70 20.08 -17.00 8.95
N GLY A 71 20.39 -16.88 7.66
CA GLY A 71 21.26 -15.85 7.10
C GLY A 71 20.59 -14.48 6.93
N ILE A 72 19.27 -14.37 7.14
CA ILE A 72 18.56 -13.09 7.08
C ILE A 72 18.96 -12.26 8.30
N GLN A 73 19.92 -11.35 8.15
CA GLN A 73 20.28 -10.43 9.22
C GLN A 73 19.10 -9.48 9.48
N ALA A 74 18.94 -8.97 10.70
CA ALA A 74 17.94 -7.94 11.00
C ALA A 74 18.10 -6.69 10.12
N SER A 75 19.26 -6.50 9.49
CA SER A 75 19.56 -5.46 8.50
C SER A 75 19.00 -5.72 7.09
N ASP A 76 18.60 -6.95 6.78
CA ASP A 76 18.02 -7.32 5.47
C ASP A 76 16.47 -7.31 5.51
N ILE A 77 15.90 -6.83 6.61
CA ILE A 77 14.51 -6.39 6.67
C ILE A 77 14.54 -4.89 6.52
N ASN A 78 14.07 -4.44 5.36
CA ASN A 78 13.94 -3.05 4.94
C ASN A 78 13.58 -2.10 6.10
N ASP A 79 14.61 -1.46 6.64
CA ASP A 79 14.56 -0.58 7.80
C ASP A 79 14.12 0.82 7.35
N LYS A 80 12.91 0.88 6.79
CA LYS A 80 12.34 2.11 6.26
C LYS A 80 11.70 2.89 7.40
N SER A 81 12.34 3.99 7.75
CA SER A 81 11.82 5.02 8.65
C SER A 81 10.50 5.59 8.13
N VAL A 82 9.75 6.29 8.97
CA VAL A 82 8.53 7.01 8.54
C VAL A 82 8.84 7.99 7.39
N SER A 83 10.06 8.53 7.34
CA SER A 83 10.53 9.37 6.23
C SER A 83 10.57 8.59 4.92
N ASP A 84 11.11 7.36 4.93
CA ASP A 84 11.23 6.53 3.74
C ASP A 84 9.86 6.13 3.17
N ILE A 85 8.85 5.97 4.02
CA ILE A 85 7.47 5.67 3.61
C ILE A 85 6.85 6.84 2.88
N ILE A 86 7.15 8.06 3.31
CA ILE A 86 6.63 9.26 2.68
C ILE A 86 7.34 9.53 1.37
N GLU A 87 8.64 9.25 1.30
CA GLU A 87 9.35 9.25 0.03
C GLU A 87 8.76 8.23 -0.94
N ILE A 88 8.42 7.02 -0.47
CA ILE A 88 7.72 6.01 -1.26
C ILE A 88 6.35 6.54 -1.70
N TYR A 89 5.57 7.12 -0.79
CA TYR A 89 4.27 7.66 -1.11
C TYR A 89 4.36 8.76 -2.16
N ARG A 90 5.33 9.68 -2.05
CA ARG A 90 5.58 10.76 -3.03
C ARG A 90 6.00 10.22 -4.39
N LYS A 91 6.70 9.07 -4.45
CA LYS A 91 7.06 8.39 -5.70
C LYS A 91 5.85 7.69 -6.33
N ILE A 92 4.97 7.10 -5.53
CA ILE A 92 3.76 6.41 -6.01
C ILE A 92 2.69 7.41 -6.45
N PHE A 93 2.52 8.49 -5.67
CA PHE A 93 1.51 9.53 -5.89
C PHE A 93 2.21 10.89 -6.02
N PRO A 94 2.78 11.19 -7.21
CA PRO A 94 3.45 12.45 -7.45
C PRO A 94 2.48 13.63 -7.35
N LEU A 95 2.92 14.69 -6.68
CA LEU A 95 2.26 16.00 -6.67
C LEU A 95 2.97 16.92 -7.65
N PHE A 96 2.20 17.59 -8.51
CA PHE A 96 2.72 18.47 -9.55
C PHE A 96 2.47 19.93 -9.21
N SER A 97 3.41 20.81 -9.56
CA SER A 97 3.18 22.25 -9.51
C SER A 97 4.13 22.98 -10.44
N SER A 98 3.65 24.07 -11.02
CA SER A 98 4.43 25.02 -11.80
C SER A 98 4.27 26.42 -11.21
N GLU A 99 5.17 27.34 -11.60
CA GLU A 99 5.02 28.75 -11.21
C GLU A 99 3.70 29.35 -11.70
N GLU A 100 3.16 28.85 -12.81
CA GLU A 100 1.90 29.32 -13.40
C GLU A 100 0.70 28.86 -12.58
N THR A 101 0.56 27.56 -12.33
CA THR A 101 -0.57 27.02 -11.55
C THR A 101 -0.55 27.49 -10.10
N MET A 102 0.64 27.69 -9.52
CA MET A 102 0.79 28.26 -8.18
C MET A 102 0.35 29.73 -8.07
N ARG A 103 0.07 30.44 -9.17
CA ARG A 103 -0.57 31.77 -9.12
C ARG A 103 -2.04 31.68 -8.76
N ASN A 104 -2.75 30.64 -9.20
CA ASN A 104 -4.14 30.39 -8.82
C ASN A 104 -4.25 30.16 -7.31
N SER A 105 -5.16 30.88 -6.66
CA SER A 105 -5.29 30.87 -5.19
C SER A 105 -5.77 29.53 -4.65
N ARG A 106 -6.70 28.87 -5.35
CA ARG A 106 -7.26 27.57 -4.97
C ARG A 106 -6.26 26.44 -5.17
N PHE A 107 -5.60 26.39 -6.33
CA PHE A 107 -4.52 25.44 -6.60
C PHE A 107 -3.43 25.53 -5.52
N ARG A 108 -2.94 26.75 -5.25
CA ARG A 108 -1.91 26.99 -4.24
C ARG A 108 -2.37 26.60 -2.83
N SER A 109 -3.66 26.81 -2.51
CA SER A 109 -4.24 26.41 -1.24
C SER A 109 -4.26 24.88 -1.10
N ALA A 110 -4.81 24.18 -2.10
CA ALA A 110 -4.88 22.73 -2.14
C ALA A 110 -3.49 22.09 -2.05
N TYR A 111 -2.53 22.58 -2.85
CA TYR A 111 -1.16 22.08 -2.85
C TYR A 111 -0.51 22.19 -1.46
N ARG A 112 -0.67 23.33 -0.77
CA ARG A 112 -0.17 23.51 0.60
C ARG A 112 -0.84 22.59 1.61
N LEU A 113 -2.12 22.31 1.43
CA LEU A 113 -2.83 21.34 2.26
C LEU A 113 -2.31 19.91 2.01
N CYS A 114 -2.03 19.52 0.76
CA CYS A 114 -1.39 18.23 0.46
C CYS A 114 -0.02 18.09 1.12
N GLU A 115 0.84 19.11 1.02
CA GLU A 115 2.14 19.11 1.71
C GLU A 115 1.98 18.97 3.22
N LYS A 116 1.01 19.68 3.81
CA LYS A 116 0.70 19.56 5.24
C LYS A 116 0.22 18.16 5.62
N VAL A 117 -0.59 17.51 4.78
CA VAL A 117 -1.02 16.11 4.98
C VAL A 117 0.20 15.20 5.02
N LEU A 118 1.10 15.32 4.04
CA LEU A 118 2.31 14.51 3.95
C LEU A 118 3.24 14.75 5.15
N GLU A 119 3.43 16.00 5.58
CA GLU A 119 4.20 16.32 6.78
C GLU A 119 3.57 15.77 8.07
N ALA A 120 2.25 15.85 8.19
CA ALA A 120 1.54 15.31 9.35
C ALA A 120 1.66 13.78 9.40
N PHE A 121 1.59 13.10 8.26
CA PHE A 121 1.91 11.67 8.17
C PHE A 121 3.34 11.38 8.62
N ALA A 122 4.31 12.27 8.34
CA ALA A 122 5.71 12.10 8.76
C ALA A 122 5.89 12.13 10.28
N LYS A 123 5.12 13.01 10.92
CA LYS A 123 5.22 13.30 12.35
C LYS A 123 4.22 12.49 13.17
N GLY A 124 3.33 11.74 12.52
CA GLY A 124 2.23 11.04 13.15
C GLY A 124 1.21 11.96 13.81
N GLU A 125 1.02 13.15 13.24
CA GLU A 125 0.12 14.17 13.77
C GLU A 125 -1.32 13.96 13.29
N ASN A 126 -2.28 14.33 14.15
CA ASN A 126 -3.68 14.30 13.78
C ASN A 126 -4.02 15.47 12.84
N LEU A 127 -4.71 15.14 11.74
CA LEU A 127 -5.22 16.11 10.78
C LEU A 127 -6.65 16.54 11.13
N ARG A 128 -7.07 17.69 10.58
CA ARG A 128 -8.47 18.14 10.68
C ARG A 128 -9.37 17.20 9.87
N GLY A 129 -10.55 16.89 10.39
CA GLY A 129 -11.46 15.93 9.77
C GLY A 129 -11.97 16.30 8.36
N HIS A 130 -11.95 17.59 7.99
CA HIS A 130 -12.40 18.10 6.69
C HIS A 130 -11.25 18.40 5.71
N ILE A 131 -10.00 18.04 6.05
CA ILE A 131 -8.84 18.42 5.21
C ILE A 131 -8.90 17.80 3.81
N VAL A 132 -9.45 16.59 3.70
CA VAL A 132 -9.56 15.88 2.41
C VAL A 132 -10.63 16.53 1.54
N ASP A 133 -11.77 16.89 2.13
CA ASP A 133 -12.83 17.64 1.45
C ASP A 133 -12.31 19.00 0.95
N ASP A 134 -11.57 19.74 1.79
CA ASP A 134 -10.98 21.04 1.42
C ASP A 134 -10.00 20.92 0.25
N ILE A 135 -9.15 19.89 0.25
CA ILE A 135 -8.17 19.65 -0.83
C ILE A 135 -8.92 19.36 -2.12
N TRP A 136 -9.89 18.45 -2.07
CA TRP A 136 -10.66 18.03 -3.23
C TRP A 136 -11.45 19.20 -3.83
N ASP A 137 -12.17 19.96 -3.01
CA ASP A 137 -12.98 21.11 -3.45
C ASP A 137 -12.10 22.19 -4.10
N CYS A 138 -10.95 22.48 -3.49
CA CYS A 138 -10.01 23.45 -4.04
C CYS A 138 -9.41 22.99 -5.38
N PHE A 139 -9.04 21.71 -5.53
CA PHE A 139 -8.54 21.21 -6.82
C PHE A 139 -9.63 21.11 -7.88
N LEU A 140 -10.86 20.72 -7.51
CA LEU A 140 -11.99 20.68 -8.43
C LEU A 140 -12.22 22.07 -9.06
N HIS A 141 -12.29 23.11 -8.23
CA HIS A 141 -12.40 24.47 -8.73
C HIS A 141 -11.14 24.97 -9.45
N ALA A 142 -9.94 24.53 -9.04
CA ALA A 142 -8.71 24.89 -9.75
C ALA A 142 -8.67 24.31 -11.17
N VAL A 143 -9.20 23.10 -11.38
CA VAL A 143 -9.35 22.51 -12.71
C VAL A 143 -10.20 23.40 -13.60
N ASP A 144 -11.37 23.83 -13.12
CA ASP A 144 -12.26 24.72 -13.88
C ASP A 144 -11.64 26.10 -14.16
N GLU A 145 -10.85 26.63 -13.23
CA GLU A 145 -10.28 27.99 -13.33
C GLU A 145 -9.00 28.09 -14.15
N THR A 146 -8.22 27.01 -14.21
CA THR A 146 -6.91 27.00 -14.87
C THR A 146 -6.90 26.20 -16.16
N GLU A 147 -7.82 25.26 -16.33
CA GLU A 147 -7.81 24.25 -17.39
C GLU A 147 -6.47 23.48 -17.48
N ALA A 148 -5.65 23.53 -16.42
CA ALA A 148 -4.31 22.96 -16.41
C ALA A 148 -4.38 21.47 -16.04
N LEU A 149 -3.68 20.64 -16.83
CA LEU A 149 -3.57 19.21 -16.56
C LEU A 149 -2.85 18.90 -15.24
N GLU A 150 -2.00 19.81 -14.75
CA GLU A 150 -1.43 19.74 -13.40
C GLU A 150 -2.51 19.75 -12.31
N ALA A 151 -3.56 20.58 -12.47
CA ALA A 151 -4.69 20.61 -11.54
C ALA A 151 -5.50 19.31 -11.62
N VAL A 152 -5.66 18.75 -12.83
CA VAL A 152 -6.32 17.46 -13.04
C VAL A 152 -5.54 16.33 -12.38
N ALA A 153 -4.21 16.30 -12.54
CA ALA A 153 -3.34 15.30 -11.93
C ALA A 153 -3.43 15.34 -10.40
N ASN A 154 -3.42 16.54 -9.81
CA ASN A 154 -3.55 16.71 -8.37
C ASN A 154 -4.99 16.48 -7.86
N LEU A 155 -6.01 16.71 -8.68
CA LEU A 155 -7.38 16.29 -8.37
C LEU A 155 -7.44 14.76 -8.22
N VAL A 156 -6.86 14.00 -9.16
CA VAL A 156 -6.77 12.53 -9.06
C VAL A 156 -5.98 12.12 -7.81
N TRP A 157 -4.90 12.82 -7.47
CA TRP A 157 -4.17 12.61 -6.22
C TRP A 157 -5.09 12.74 -4.99
N SER A 158 -5.95 13.76 -4.95
CA SER A 158 -6.89 13.97 -3.83
C SER A 158 -7.96 12.88 -3.74
N ILE A 159 -8.38 12.32 -4.88
CA ILE A 159 -9.30 11.18 -4.94
C ILE A 159 -8.64 9.92 -4.35
N PHE A 160 -7.36 9.67 -4.63
CA PHE A 160 -6.61 8.59 -3.97
C PHE A 160 -6.45 8.82 -2.46
N LEU A 161 -6.20 10.07 -2.04
CA LEU A 161 -6.18 10.43 -0.63
C LEU A 161 -7.54 10.16 0.04
N TRP A 162 -8.65 10.49 -0.63
CA TRP A 162 -10.01 10.21 -0.13
C TRP A 162 -10.29 8.72 -0.03
N TRP A 163 -9.96 7.95 -1.07
CA TRP A 163 -10.08 6.49 -1.05
C TRP A 163 -9.31 5.88 0.13
N SER A 164 -8.15 6.44 0.44
CA SER A 164 -7.35 6.01 1.59
C SER A 164 -8.01 6.29 2.94
N GLN A 165 -9.00 7.20 3.04
CA GLN A 165 -9.78 7.43 4.27
C GLN A 165 -10.87 6.38 4.46
N ILE A 166 -11.46 5.90 3.36
CA ILE A 166 -12.54 4.89 3.38
C ILE A 166 -11.96 3.51 3.69
N ASN A 167 -10.77 3.23 3.15
CA ASN A 167 -9.98 2.11 3.63
C ASN A 167 -9.44 2.46 5.02
N ASP A 168 -9.79 1.65 6.00
CA ASP A 168 -9.55 1.93 7.42
C ASP A 168 -8.12 2.44 7.71
N ILE A 169 -8.01 3.76 7.88
CA ILE A 169 -6.81 4.45 8.35
C ILE A 169 -6.41 3.92 9.72
N GLN A 170 -7.29 3.30 10.52
CA GLN A 170 -6.88 2.64 11.76
C GLN A 170 -5.89 1.49 11.52
N LYS A 171 -5.87 0.86 10.33
CA LYS A 171 -4.85 -0.12 9.96
C LYS A 171 -3.64 0.48 9.25
N MET A 172 -3.77 1.65 8.63
CA MET A 172 -2.62 2.47 8.21
C MET A 172 -1.92 3.12 9.43
N LEU A 173 -2.66 3.43 10.49
CA LEU A 173 -2.21 3.82 11.84
C LEU A 173 -1.69 2.62 12.64
N ALA A 174 -2.28 1.42 12.49
CA ALA A 174 -1.69 0.19 13.02
C ALA A 174 -0.42 -0.21 12.23
N LEU A 175 -0.33 0.21 10.96
CA LEU A 175 0.92 0.26 10.22
C LEU A 175 1.83 1.28 10.90
N GLN A 176 1.40 2.53 11.14
CA GLN A 176 2.16 3.59 11.83
C GLN A 176 2.74 3.16 13.19
N ASN A 177 1.99 2.40 14.00
CA ASN A 177 2.46 1.82 15.27
C ASN A 177 3.43 0.62 15.09
N LYS A 178 3.38 -0.08 13.94
CA LYS A 178 4.36 -1.12 13.55
C LYS A 178 5.56 -0.57 12.77
N LEU A 179 5.41 0.61 12.16
CA LEU A 179 6.44 1.39 11.51
C LEU A 179 7.38 2.04 12.54
N GLN A 180 6.92 2.20 13.79
CA GLN A 180 7.78 2.50 14.95
C GLN A 180 8.66 1.31 15.39
N SER A 181 8.46 0.10 14.84
CA SER A 181 9.21 -1.11 15.21
C SER A 181 10.00 -1.72 14.04
N ASN A 182 10.48 -0.91 13.08
CA ASN A 182 11.46 -1.28 12.04
C ASN A 182 11.12 -2.50 11.16
N ARG A 183 9.86 -2.71 10.74
CA ARG A 183 9.56 -3.72 9.70
C ARG A 183 8.57 -3.23 8.67
N ILE A 184 9.03 -3.08 7.42
CA ILE A 184 8.14 -2.94 6.27
C ILE A 184 8.09 -4.24 5.48
N ASP A 185 6.96 -4.93 5.57
CA ASP A 185 6.56 -5.99 4.64
C ASP A 185 5.42 -5.46 3.75
N MET A 186 5.77 -4.87 2.60
CA MET A 186 4.78 -4.35 1.64
C MET A 186 3.87 -5.44 1.06
N LYS A 187 4.34 -6.70 0.99
CA LYS A 187 3.53 -7.86 0.59
C LYS A 187 2.47 -8.15 1.66
N GLY A 188 2.85 -8.07 2.93
CA GLY A 188 1.93 -8.12 4.08
C GLY A 188 0.96 -6.94 4.17
N VAL A 189 1.33 -5.75 3.68
CA VAL A 189 0.43 -4.60 3.55
C VAL A 189 -0.67 -4.89 2.53
N ILE A 190 -0.29 -5.37 1.33
CA ILE A 190 -1.24 -5.74 0.28
C ILE A 190 -2.11 -6.94 0.71
N GLN A 191 -1.57 -7.89 1.48
CA GLN A 191 -2.34 -9.03 1.99
C GLN A 191 -3.32 -8.63 3.10
N LYS A 192 -2.95 -7.70 4.00
CA LYS A 192 -3.89 -7.15 5.01
C LYS A 192 -4.92 -6.20 4.42
N TYR A 193 -4.60 -5.52 3.33
CA TYR A 193 -5.56 -4.78 2.51
C TYR A 193 -6.70 -5.69 2.05
N GLN A 194 -6.38 -6.92 1.65
CA GLN A 194 -7.36 -7.95 1.26
C GLN A 194 -8.17 -8.48 2.46
N GLU A 195 -7.56 -8.67 3.63
CA GLU A 195 -8.26 -9.21 4.82
C GLU A 195 -9.20 -8.22 5.52
N THR A 196 -9.07 -6.91 5.27
CA THR A 196 -9.89 -5.84 5.88
C THR A 196 -11.23 -5.61 5.16
N GLN A 197 -11.45 -6.29 4.04
CA GLN A 197 -12.64 -6.15 3.17
C GLN A 197 -13.97 -6.66 3.75
N ARG A 198 -14.06 -6.93 5.07
CA ARG A 198 -15.13 -7.77 5.65
C ARG A 198 -16.17 -7.08 6.53
N THR A 199 -16.07 -5.77 6.81
CA THR A 199 -17.15 -5.06 7.51
C THR A 199 -18.15 -4.48 6.52
N ALA A 200 -19.44 -4.68 6.76
CA ALA A 200 -20.51 -4.18 5.89
C ALA A 200 -20.44 -2.66 5.68
N GLU A 201 -20.12 -1.91 6.73
CA GLU A 201 -19.98 -0.44 6.68
C GLU A 201 -18.88 0.04 5.71
N VAL A 202 -17.72 -0.64 5.69
CA VAL A 202 -16.62 -0.30 4.75
C VAL A 202 -17.03 -0.66 3.33
N SER A 203 -17.74 -1.76 3.14
CA SER A 203 -18.25 -2.16 1.82
C SER A 203 -19.24 -1.14 1.25
N GLU A 204 -20.16 -0.64 2.07
CA GLU A 204 -21.13 0.40 1.68
C GLU A 204 -20.43 1.71 1.31
N LYS A 205 -19.48 2.18 2.14
CA LYS A 205 -18.70 3.40 1.86
C LYS A 205 -17.89 3.28 0.56
N LYS A 206 -17.31 2.10 0.28
CA LYS A 206 -16.60 1.84 -0.99
C LYS A 206 -17.54 1.88 -2.18
N GLN A 207 -18.72 1.27 -2.07
CA GLN A 207 -19.70 1.30 -3.14
C GLN A 207 -20.17 2.73 -3.44
N ALA A 208 -20.48 3.50 -2.39
CA ALA A 208 -20.84 4.91 -2.53
C ALA A 208 -19.74 5.71 -3.24
N PHE A 209 -18.49 5.60 -2.76
CA PHE A 209 -17.36 6.27 -3.40
C PHE A 209 -17.18 5.90 -4.87
N ARG A 210 -17.26 4.60 -5.19
CA ARG A 210 -17.13 4.15 -6.59
C ARG A 210 -18.23 4.75 -7.46
N GLN A 211 -19.45 4.84 -6.95
CA GLN A 211 -20.55 5.45 -7.68
C GLN A 211 -20.34 6.96 -7.87
N ASP A 212 -19.93 7.66 -6.82
CA ASP A 212 -19.82 9.13 -6.80
C ASP A 212 -18.62 9.63 -7.63
N PHE A 213 -17.49 8.91 -7.61
CA PHE A 213 -16.25 9.34 -8.24
C PHE A 213 -15.98 8.73 -9.61
N LYS A 214 -16.74 7.72 -10.07
CA LYS A 214 -16.47 7.00 -11.33
C LYS A 214 -16.36 7.93 -12.54
N GLU A 215 -17.32 8.83 -12.72
CA GLU A 215 -17.33 9.76 -13.86
C GLU A 215 -16.16 10.73 -13.78
N MET A 216 -15.92 11.31 -12.60
CA MET A 216 -14.81 12.24 -12.36
C MET A 216 -13.44 11.60 -12.63
N ILE A 217 -13.19 10.38 -12.12
CA ILE A 217 -11.95 9.64 -12.37
C ILE A 217 -11.79 9.36 -13.87
N THR A 218 -12.87 8.96 -14.54
CA THR A 218 -12.85 8.63 -15.97
C THR A 218 -12.50 9.85 -16.82
N GLU A 219 -13.15 10.99 -16.58
CA GLU A 219 -12.86 12.22 -17.34
C GLU A 219 -11.48 12.79 -16.99
N ALA A 220 -11.03 12.71 -15.74
CA ALA A 220 -9.68 13.14 -15.36
C ALA A 220 -8.59 12.30 -16.05
N ILE A 221 -8.71 10.96 -16.03
CA ILE A 221 -7.78 10.07 -16.72
C ILE A 221 -7.80 10.33 -18.23
N LYS A 222 -8.99 10.51 -18.82
CA LYS A 222 -9.14 10.81 -20.25
C LYS A 222 -8.50 12.14 -20.63
N ALA A 223 -8.64 13.19 -19.79
CA ALA A 223 -8.00 14.47 -20.00
C ALA A 223 -6.46 14.33 -20.01
N LEU A 224 -5.89 13.65 -19.00
CA LEU A 224 -4.45 13.38 -18.94
C LEU A 224 -3.98 12.56 -20.15
N LYS A 225 -4.74 11.54 -20.55
CA LYS A 225 -4.43 10.68 -21.72
C LYS A 225 -4.52 11.37 -23.07
N SER A 226 -5.21 12.51 -23.15
CA SER A 226 -5.37 13.25 -24.40
C SER A 226 -4.16 14.14 -24.72
N ASP A 227 -3.27 14.33 -23.75
CA ASP A 227 -2.05 15.13 -23.89
C ASP A 227 -0.80 14.26 -23.91
N THR A 228 0.16 14.60 -24.76
CA THR A 228 1.37 13.79 -24.96
C THR A 228 2.31 13.76 -23.76
N GLU A 229 2.36 14.83 -22.96
CA GLU A 229 3.23 14.91 -21.78
C GLU A 229 2.62 14.20 -20.58
N TRP A 230 1.27 14.16 -20.51
CA TRP A 230 0.53 13.59 -19.38
C TRP A 230 0.00 12.17 -19.63
N ALA A 231 0.09 11.67 -20.86
CA ALA A 231 -0.47 10.37 -21.22
C ALA A 231 0.07 9.21 -20.38
N GLU A 232 1.38 9.20 -20.08
CA GLU A 232 1.99 8.18 -19.22
C GLU A 232 1.41 8.19 -17.81
N LEU A 233 1.15 9.38 -17.25
CA LEU A 233 0.53 9.52 -15.94
C LEU A 233 -0.92 9.04 -15.97
N GLY A 234 -1.66 9.35 -17.04
CA GLY A 234 -3.03 8.87 -17.23
C GLY A 234 -3.12 7.35 -17.28
N ASP A 235 -2.24 6.68 -18.03
CA ASP A 235 -2.14 5.22 -18.07
C ASP A 235 -1.77 4.65 -16.68
N TYR A 236 -0.80 5.26 -16.02
CA TYR A 236 -0.38 4.85 -14.68
C TYR A 236 -1.52 4.94 -13.65
N TYR A 237 -2.23 6.07 -13.60
CA TYR A 237 -3.39 6.25 -12.73
C TYR A 237 -4.52 5.28 -13.05
N LEU A 238 -4.77 4.98 -14.33
CA LEU A 238 -5.71 3.94 -14.70
C LEU A 238 -5.33 2.60 -14.06
N ALA A 239 -4.08 2.16 -14.19
CA ALA A 239 -3.64 0.92 -13.54
C ALA A 239 -3.79 0.97 -12.01
N LEU A 240 -3.50 2.11 -11.37
CA LEU A 240 -3.69 2.27 -9.94
C LEU A 240 -5.15 2.14 -9.49
N THR A 241 -6.12 2.62 -10.28
CA THR A 241 -7.55 2.46 -9.92
C THR A 241 -7.95 0.98 -9.81
N PHE A 242 -7.40 0.12 -10.67
CA PHE A 242 -7.57 -1.34 -10.57
C PHE A 242 -6.78 -1.92 -9.39
N LEU A 243 -5.52 -1.52 -9.24
CA LEU A 243 -4.64 -2.01 -8.18
C LEU A 243 -5.21 -1.74 -6.77
N PHE A 244 -5.84 -0.58 -6.59
CA PHE A 244 -6.47 -0.18 -5.32
C PHE A 244 -7.95 -0.53 -5.25
N ASP A 245 -8.49 -1.30 -6.20
CA ASP A 245 -9.90 -1.76 -6.19
C ASP A 245 -10.92 -0.60 -6.10
N MET A 246 -10.58 0.51 -6.76
CA MET A 246 -11.41 1.72 -6.88
C MET A 246 -12.40 1.63 -8.03
N VAL A 247 -12.39 0.54 -8.79
CA VAL A 247 -13.27 0.29 -9.93
C VAL A 247 -14.30 -0.76 -9.57
N ASP A 248 -15.52 -0.60 -10.07
CA ASP A 248 -16.53 -1.65 -10.06
C ASP A 248 -16.62 -2.27 -11.44
N THR A 249 -15.99 -3.43 -11.58
CA THR A 249 -15.90 -4.21 -12.83
C THR A 249 -16.83 -5.44 -12.80
N GLU A 250 -17.66 -5.57 -11.76
CA GLU A 250 -18.42 -6.80 -11.44
C GLU A 250 -17.54 -8.03 -11.13
N LEU A 251 -16.21 -7.90 -11.17
CA LEU A 251 -15.26 -8.94 -10.78
C LEU A 251 -14.93 -8.86 -9.28
N SER A 252 -14.26 -9.90 -8.77
CA SER A 252 -13.75 -9.86 -7.39
C SER A 252 -12.62 -8.83 -7.24
N SER A 253 -12.46 -8.32 -6.01
CA SER A 253 -11.36 -7.42 -5.66
C SER A 253 -9.98 -8.01 -6.01
N GLU A 254 -9.80 -9.32 -5.80
CA GLU A 254 -8.55 -10.02 -6.16
C GLU A 254 -8.27 -9.99 -7.66
N PHE A 255 -9.32 -10.12 -8.50
CA PHE A 255 -9.20 -9.99 -9.94
C PHE A 255 -8.85 -8.55 -10.35
N ASN A 256 -9.50 -7.54 -9.78
CA ASN A 256 -9.18 -6.12 -10.03
C ASN A 256 -7.73 -5.80 -9.70
N ILE A 257 -7.27 -6.21 -8.51
CA ILE A 257 -5.90 -6.01 -8.07
C ILE A 257 -4.92 -6.69 -9.04
N THR A 258 -5.25 -7.90 -9.51
CA THR A 258 -4.41 -8.64 -10.46
C THR A 258 -4.34 -7.93 -11.81
N ILE A 259 -5.46 -7.41 -12.32
CA ILE A 259 -5.51 -6.62 -13.55
C ILE A 259 -4.60 -5.39 -13.40
N GLY A 260 -4.75 -4.61 -12.33
CA GLY A 260 -3.92 -3.42 -12.08
C GLY A 260 -2.42 -3.74 -12.03
N LYS A 261 -2.03 -4.86 -11.39
CA LYS A 261 -0.64 -5.32 -11.39
C LYS A 261 -0.12 -5.63 -12.80
N GLN A 262 -0.90 -6.37 -13.59
CA GLN A 262 -0.50 -6.71 -14.96
C GLN A 262 -0.41 -5.47 -15.85
N MET A 263 -1.30 -4.50 -15.68
CA MET A 263 -1.23 -3.22 -16.38
C MET A 263 0.06 -2.47 -16.05
N LEU A 264 0.44 -2.36 -14.77
CA LEU A 264 1.69 -1.71 -14.36
C LEU A 264 2.92 -2.37 -14.99
N VAL A 265 2.97 -3.72 -15.01
CA VAL A 265 4.07 -4.45 -15.67
C VAL A 265 4.11 -4.15 -17.16
N ALA A 266 2.97 -4.25 -17.85
CA ALA A 266 2.89 -3.97 -19.28
C ALA A 266 3.28 -2.52 -19.62
N TYR A 267 2.85 -1.54 -18.82
CA TYR A 267 3.24 -0.14 -19.00
C TYR A 267 4.73 0.07 -18.77
N ALA A 268 5.31 -0.57 -17.75
CA ALA A 268 6.74 -0.50 -17.50
C ALA A 268 7.57 -1.11 -18.64
N GLU A 269 7.13 -2.23 -19.23
CA GLU A 269 7.76 -2.84 -20.41
C GLU A 269 7.74 -1.91 -21.63
N LEU A 270 6.72 -1.04 -21.73
CA LEU A 270 6.59 -0.02 -22.77
C LEU A 270 7.36 1.27 -22.44
N GLY A 271 8.08 1.33 -21.32
CA GLY A 271 8.90 2.47 -20.92
C GLY A 271 8.16 3.54 -20.11
N ASN A 272 6.93 3.30 -19.64
CA ASN A 272 6.20 4.25 -18.81
C ASN A 272 6.96 4.55 -17.52
N THR A 273 7.33 5.82 -17.35
CA THR A 273 8.27 6.24 -16.31
C THR A 273 7.70 6.05 -14.90
N TYR A 274 6.40 6.32 -14.72
CA TYR A 274 5.71 6.17 -13.43
C TYR A 274 5.53 4.71 -13.04
N ALA A 275 5.20 3.84 -14.00
CA ALA A 275 5.08 2.41 -13.77
C ALA A 275 6.44 1.78 -13.41
N LEU A 276 7.52 2.15 -14.11
CA LEU A 276 8.89 1.74 -13.78
C LEU A 276 9.26 2.17 -12.36
N GLN A 277 9.01 3.44 -12.02
CA GLN A 277 9.29 3.97 -10.68
C GLN A 277 8.49 3.25 -9.61
N PHE A 278 7.21 2.95 -9.86
CA PHE A 278 6.37 2.19 -8.95
C PHE A 278 6.95 0.79 -8.70
N LEU A 279 7.29 0.06 -9.76
CA LEU A 279 7.82 -1.31 -9.63
C LEU A 279 9.16 -1.34 -8.89
N ALA A 280 10.08 -0.42 -9.20
CA ALA A 280 11.35 -0.29 -8.49
C ALA A 280 11.13 0.06 -7.00
N THR A 281 10.16 0.93 -6.70
CA THR A 281 9.88 1.39 -5.34
C THR A 281 9.18 0.32 -4.48
N VAL A 282 8.27 -0.46 -5.08
CA VAL A 282 7.40 -1.41 -4.37
C VAL A 282 7.95 -2.84 -4.36
N PHE A 283 8.63 -3.25 -5.43
CA PHE A 283 9.13 -4.63 -5.60
C PHE A 283 10.65 -4.76 -5.55
N GLU A 284 11.40 -3.66 -5.39
CA GLU A 284 12.87 -3.66 -5.31
C GLU A 284 13.55 -4.44 -6.45
N LEU A 285 12.98 -4.30 -7.66
CA LEU A 285 13.56 -4.79 -8.91
C LEU A 285 14.67 -3.87 -9.41
#